data_AF-A0A139MRP2-F1
#
_entry.id   AF-A0A139MRP2-F1
#
_cell.length_a   1.000
_cell.length_b   1.000
_cell.length_c   1.000
_cell.angle_alpha   90.00
_cell.angle_beta   90.00
_cell.angle_gamma   90.00
#
_symmetry.space_group_name_H-M   'P 1'
#
loop_
_entity.id
_entity.type
_entity.pdbx_description
1 polymer ?
#
loop_
_entity_poly.entity_id
_entity_poly.type
_entity_poly.pdbx_seq_one_letter_code
_entity_poly.pdbx_strand_id
1 'polypeptide(L)' 'MSYHHFTIDEREIILIYRTKGLNFSQIGKLLHRHPSSISREWKRHTKLPTKHKQHINLQNHIVGERESLK' A
#
# COMPACT_ATOMS: atom_id res chain seq x y z
N MET A 1 1.89 -26.49 -0.38
CA MET A 1 1.68 -25.07 0.03
C MET A 1 0.64 -24.46 -0.90
N SER A 2 -0.54 -24.10 -0.42
CA SER A 2 -1.57 -23.48 -1.27
C SER A 2 -1.30 -21.99 -1.42
N TYR A 3 -1.00 -21.54 -2.64
CA TYR A 3 -0.76 -20.13 -2.92
C TYR A 3 -2.09 -19.37 -2.98
N HIS A 4 -2.40 -18.62 -1.94
CA HIS A 4 -3.61 -17.80 -1.91
C HIS A 4 -3.32 -16.42 -2.48
N HIS A 5 -3.72 -16.20 -3.73
CA HIS A 5 -3.73 -14.89 -4.36
C HIS A 5 -4.68 -13.92 -3.65
N PHE A 6 -4.40 -12.62 -3.81
CA PHE A 6 -5.36 -11.58 -3.45
C PHE A 6 -6.44 -11.47 -4.53
N THR A 7 -7.69 -11.53 -4.09
CA THR A 7 -8.87 -11.19 -4.89
C THR A 7 -8.89 -9.70 -5.24
N ILE A 8 -9.76 -9.29 -6.16
CA ILE A 8 -9.93 -7.88 -6.53
C ILE A 8 -10.40 -7.09 -5.31
N ASP A 9 -11.40 -7.59 -4.58
CA ASP A 9 -11.94 -6.96 -3.38
C ASP A 9 -10.87 -6.76 -2.31
N GLU A 10 -10.05 -7.78 -2.03
CA GLU A 10 -8.96 -7.63 -1.06
C GLU A 10 -7.96 -6.55 -1.49
N ARG A 11 -7.67 -6.42 -2.79
CA ARG A 11 -6.77 -5.36 -3.30
C ARG A 11 -7.39 -3.98 -3.14
N GLU A 12 -8.68 -3.82 -3.46
CA GLU A 12 -9.40 -2.56 -3.27
C GLU A 12 -9.42 -2.16 -1.79
N ILE A 13 -9.68 -3.12 -0.90
CA ILE A 13 -9.65 -2.90 0.55
C ILE A 13 -8.26 -2.43 1.02
N ILE A 14 -7.18 -3.03 0.52
CA ILE A 14 -5.80 -2.58 0.81
C ILE A 14 -5.61 -1.12 0.38
N LEU A 15 -6.09 -0.74 -0.80
CA LEU A 15 -5.98 0.63 -1.30
C LEU A 15 -6.75 1.62 -0.43
N ILE A 16 -8.03 1.33 -0.16
CA ILE A 16 -8.91 2.18 0.66
C ILE A 16 -8.38 2.36 2.08
N TYR A 17 -7.88 1.31 2.73
CA TYR A 17 -7.36 1.44 4.09
C TYR A 17 -6.01 2.15 4.14
N ARG A 18 -5.19 2.05 3.09
CA ARG A 18 -3.95 2.83 3.00
C ARG A 18 -4.23 4.32 2.82
N THR A 19 -5.24 4.73 2.07
CA THR A 19 -5.65 6.14 1.97
C THR A 19 -6.22 6.66 3.29
N LYS A 20 -6.85 5.80 4.10
CA LYS A 20 -7.31 6.10 5.47
C LYS A 20 -6.19 6.10 6.52
N GLY A 21 -4.93 5.87 6.14
CA GLY A 21 -3.78 5.94 7.06
C GLY A 21 -3.51 4.68 7.88
N LEU A 22 -4.18 3.56 7.63
CA LEU A 22 -3.89 2.31 8.33
C LEU A 22 -2.53 1.75 7.93
N ASN A 23 -1.85 1.12 8.89
CA ASN A 23 -0.61 0.39 8.65
C ASN A 23 -0.87 -1.05 8.18
N PHE A 24 0.13 -1.70 7.57
CA PHE A 24 -0.02 -3.04 7.00
C PHE A 24 -0.38 -4.12 8.03
N SER A 25 -0.02 -3.93 9.30
CA SER A 25 -0.38 -4.88 10.37
C SER A 25 -1.88 -4.82 10.66
N GLN A 26 -2.44 -3.61 10.77
CA GLN A 26 -3.87 -3.40 10.97
C GLN A 26 -4.68 -3.96 9.78
N ILE A 27 -4.25 -3.67 8.55
CA ILE A 27 -4.90 -4.19 7.33
C ILE A 27 -4.81 -5.72 7.27
N GLY A 28 -3.64 -6.28 7.63
CA GLY A 28 -3.45 -7.73 7.67
C GLY A 28 -4.37 -8.43 8.67
N LYS A 29 -4.61 -7.82 9.84
CA LYS A 29 -5.59 -8.32 10.82
C LYS A 29 -7.02 -8.33 10.27
N LEU A 30 -7.42 -7.27 9.55
CA LEU A 30 -8.76 -7.16 8.96
C LEU A 30 -9.00 -8.14 7.82
N LEU A 31 -7.98 -8.40 7.00
CA LEU A 31 -8.07 -9.30 5.85
C LEU A 31 -7.65 -10.74 6.16
N HIS A 32 -7.26 -11.03 7.41
CA HIS A 32 -6.66 -12.31 7.79
C HIS A 32 -5.45 -12.70 6.92
N ARG A 33 -4.64 -11.71 6.51
CA ARG A 33 -3.44 -11.90 5.69
C ARG A 33 -2.19 -11.42 6.42
N HIS A 34 -1.07 -12.04 6.08
CA HIS A 34 0.21 -11.62 6.63
C HIS A 34 0.58 -10.19 6.18
N PRO A 35 1.07 -9.31 7.08
CA PRO A 35 1.40 -7.92 6.76
C PRO A 35 2.40 -7.78 5.59
N SER A 36 3.38 -8.69 5.50
CA SER A 36 4.33 -8.68 4.37
C SER A 36 3.67 -9.02 3.03
N SER A 37 2.60 -9.81 3.02
CA SER A 37 1.84 -10.10 1.79
C SER A 37 1.07 -8.87 1.34
N ILE A 38 0.46 -8.13 2.28
CA ILE A 38 -0.15 -6.82 2.02
C ILE A 38 0.87 -5.84 1.45
N SER A 39 2.06 -5.73 2.07
CA SER A 39 3.12 -4.83 1.59
C SER A 39 3.59 -5.16 0.17
N ARG A 40 3.73 -6.46 -0.14
CA ARG A 40 4.08 -6.92 -1.50
C ARG A 40 3.00 -6.57 -2.52
N GLU A 41 1.73 -6.78 -2.18
CA GLU A 41 0.59 -6.42 -3.04
C GLU A 41 0.53 -4.91 -3.28
N TRP A 42 0.64 -4.12 -2.22
CA TRP A 42 0.72 -2.66 -2.31
C TRP A 42 1.83 -2.20 -3.25
N LYS A 43 3.05 -2.74 -3.10
CA LYS A 43 4.19 -2.41 -3.97
C LYS A 43 3.95 -2.79 -5.43
N ARG A 44 3.19 -3.85 -5.72
CA ARG A 44 2.81 -4.22 -7.09
C ARG A 44 1.88 -3.18 -7.68
N HIS A 45 0.88 -2.74 -6.92
CA HIS A 45 -0.05 -1.69 -7.35
C HIS A 45 0.63 -0.33 -7.57
N THR A 46 1.63 0.02 -6.76
CA THR A 46 2.36 1.30 -6.93
C THR A 46 3.48 1.24 -7.97
N LYS A 47 3.86 0.05 -8.46
CA LYS A 47 4.85 -0.08 -9.54
C LYS A 47 4.17 0.15 -10.88
N LEU A 48 4.06 1.42 -11.28
CA LEU A 48 3.80 1.78 -12.67
C LEU A 48 4.89 1.17 -13.57
N PRO A 49 4.54 0.73 -14.80
CA PRO A 49 5.50 0.18 -15.75
C PRO A 49 6.67 1.15 -15.96
N THR A 50 7.86 0.59 -15.96
CA THR A 50 9.17 1.21 -15.72
C THR A 50 9.61 2.29 -16.73
N LYS A 51 8.79 2.69 -17.69
CA LYS A 51 9.10 3.81 -18.60
C LYS A 51 8.80 5.20 -18.00
N HIS A 52 7.97 5.32 -16.97
CA HIS A 52 7.60 6.60 -16.36
C HIS A 52 7.89 6.66 -14.85
N LYS A 53 9.12 6.33 -14.44
CA LYS A 53 9.56 6.31 -13.04
C LYS A 53 9.62 7.69 -12.34
N GLN A 54 9.33 8.80 -13.01
CA GLN A 54 9.66 10.13 -12.47
C GLN A 54 8.56 10.85 -11.68
N HIS A 55 7.29 10.38 -11.65
CA HIS A 55 6.20 11.24 -11.14
C HIS A 55 5.55 10.83 -9.80
N ILE A 56 5.80 9.63 -9.26
CA ILE A 56 5.15 9.17 -8.01
C ILE A 56 6.00 9.34 -6.74
N ASN A 57 7.29 9.65 -6.87
CA ASN A 57 8.15 9.92 -5.71
C ASN A 57 7.93 11.32 -5.10
N LEU A 58 7.22 12.22 -5.80
CA LEU A 58 6.98 13.57 -5.28
C LEU A 58 5.84 13.63 -4.25
N GLN A 59 4.86 12.72 -4.29
CA GLN A 59 3.69 12.80 -3.39
C GLN A 59 3.97 12.32 -1.96
N ASN A 60 4.94 11.42 -1.75
CA ASN A 60 5.26 10.90 -0.41
C ASN A 60 6.31 11.74 0.35
N HIS A 61 7.08 12.62 -0.31
CA HIS A 61 8.00 13.54 0.36
C HIS A 61 7.27 14.77 0.92
N ILE A 62 6.19 15.20 0.27
CA ILE A 62 5.49 16.44 0.61
C ILE A 62 4.68 16.34 1.91
N VAL A 63 4.26 15.14 2.33
CA VAL A 63 3.50 14.96 3.59
C VAL A 63 4.42 14.86 4.81
N GLY A 64 5.65 14.36 4.64
CA GLY A 64 6.61 14.19 5.75
C GLY A 64 7.19 15.51 6.30
N GLU A 65 7.23 16.58 5.51
CA GLU A 65 7.78 17.88 5.95
C GLU A 65 6.74 18.80 6.62
N ARG A 66 5.44 18.49 6.50
CA ARG A 66 4.35 19.35 7.00
C ARG A 66 4.04 19.16 8.48
N GLU A 67 4.48 18.05 9.08
CA GLU A 67 4.25 17.72 10.49
C GLU A 67 5.40 18.18 11.42
N SER A 68 6.44 18.84 10.89
CA SER A 68 7.53 19.44 11.69
C SER A 68 7.43 20.96 11.85
N LEU A 69 6.32 21.57 11.44
CA LEU A 69 6.02 22.98 11.68
C LEU A 69 4.63 23.12 12.31
N LYS A 70 4.52 22.73 13.57
CA LYS A 70 3.58 23.29 14.56
C LYS A 70 4.00 22.89 15.97
#